data_AF-A0A7X7G4V6-F1
#
_entry.id   AF-A0A7X7G4V6-F1
#
_cell.length_a   1.000
_cell.length_b   1.000
_cell.length_c   1.000
_cell.angle_alpha   90.00
_cell.angle_beta   90.00
_cell.angle_gamma   90.00
#
_symmetry.space_group_name_H-M   'P 1'
#
loop_
_entity.id
_entity.type
_entity.pdbx_description
1 polymer ?
#
loop_
_entity_poly.entity_id
_entity_poly.type
_entity_poly.pdbx_seq_one_letter_code
_entity_poly.pdbx_strand_id
1 'polypeptide(L)'
;MNVLLVEPDYKNKFPPLGLLKIGAYHLRKGDTVRLFKGMLKRVDAEYYDRIYICTLFSFYHDKTVKTILHEALAKPLAISAYGGHREGFWKEKMPV
;
A
#
# COMPACT_ATOMS: atom_id res chain seq x y z
N MET A 1 0.61 -6.40 15.88
CA MET A 1 1.48 -5.78 14.85
C MET A 1 0.96 -4.39 14.54
N ASN A 2 1.86 -3.48 14.17
CA ASN A 2 1.55 -2.15 13.66
C ASN A 2 1.46 -2.23 12.13
N VAL A 3 0.24 -2.10 11.61
CA VAL A 3 -0.05 -2.23 10.18
C VAL A 3 -0.40 -0.87 9.60
N LEU A 4 0.28 -0.53 8.52
CA LEU A 4 0.03 0.67 7.76
C LEU A 4 -0.64 0.32 6.43
N LEU A 5 -1.72 1.04 6.13
CA LEU A 5 -2.43 0.97 4.87
C LEU A 5 -2.20 2.29 4.14
N VAL A 6 -1.58 2.24 2.97
CA VAL A 6 -1.23 3.42 2.18
C VAL A 6 -2.06 3.47 0.91
N GLU A 7 -2.81 4.55 0.76
CA GLU A 7 -3.40 4.95 -0.50
C GLU A 7 -2.46 5.94 -1.20
N PRO A 8 -1.97 5.65 -2.42
CA PRO A 8 -1.16 6.59 -3.18
C PRO A 8 -1.91 7.92 -3.43
N ASP A 9 -1.15 9.00 -3.67
CA ASP A 9 -1.72 10.34 -3.86
C ASP A 9 -2.39 10.51 -5.24
N TYR A 10 -3.57 9.91 -5.39
CA TYR A 10 -4.46 10.13 -6.51
C TYR A 10 -5.84 10.60 -6.05
N LYS A 11 -6.51 11.36 -6.91
CA LYS A 11 -7.88 11.81 -6.69
C LYS A 11 -8.82 10.64 -6.96
N ASN A 12 -9.55 10.21 -5.93
CA ASN A 12 -10.55 9.18 -6.03
C ASN A 12 -11.90 9.74 -5.54
N LYS A 13 -13.01 9.17 -6.01
CA LYS A 13 -14.35 9.42 -5.45
C LYS A 13 -14.80 8.32 -4.47
N PHE A 14 -14.15 7.17 -4.51
CA PHE A 14 -14.58 5.97 -3.80
C PHE A 14 -13.56 5.59 -2.72
N PRO A 15 -14.01 5.25 -1.51
CA PRO A 15 -13.10 4.83 -0.45
C PRO A 15 -12.24 3.64 -0.91
N PRO A 16 -11.02 3.48 -0.41
CA PRO A 16 -10.12 2.40 -0.81
C PRO A 16 -10.59 1.05 -0.23
N LEU A 17 -11.64 0.45 -0.80
CA LEU A 17 -12.31 -0.74 -0.28
C LEU A 17 -11.35 -1.92 -0.04
N GLY A 18 -10.33 -2.07 -0.89
CA GLY A 18 -9.29 -3.08 -0.72
C GLY A 18 -8.50 -2.90 0.58
N LEU A 19 -8.06 -1.67 0.86
CA LEU A 19 -7.38 -1.34 2.12
C LEU A 19 -8.33 -1.51 3.30
N LEU A 20 -9.58 -1.06 3.19
CA LEU A 20 -10.55 -1.19 4.29
C LEU A 20 -10.81 -2.65 4.66
N LYS A 21 -10.91 -3.56 3.68
CA LYS A 21 -11.05 -5.00 3.94
C LYS A 21 -9.83 -5.58 4.67
N ILE A 22 -8.62 -5.22 4.23
CA ILE A 22 -7.37 -5.64 4.88
C ILE A 22 -7.29 -5.08 6.31
N GLY A 23 -7.64 -3.80 6.49
CA GLY A 23 -7.70 -3.18 7.81
C GLY A 23 -8.67 -3.87 8.75
N ALA A 24 -9.88 -4.17 8.27
CA ALA A 24 -10.86 -4.91 9.05
C ALA A 24 -10.36 -6.31 9.46
N TYR A 25 -9.62 -7.00 8.60
CA TYR A 25 -9.00 -8.28 8.94
C TYR A 25 -7.98 -8.14 10.09
N HIS A 26 -7.08 -7.16 10.01
CA HIS A 26 -6.07 -6.92 11.04
C HIS A 26 -6.68 -6.47 12.37
N LEU A 27 -7.69 -5.60 12.34
CA LEU A 27 -8.42 -5.20 13.53
C LEU A 27 -9.07 -6.40 14.24
N ARG A 28 -9.68 -7.33 13.48
CA ARG A 28 -10.25 -8.56 14.05
C ARG A 28 -9.20 -9.50 14.68
N LYS A 29 -7.96 -9.41 14.23
CA LYS A 29 -6.83 -10.19 14.76
C LYS A 29 -6.21 -9.55 16.02
N GLY A 30 -6.60 -8.32 16.36
CA GLY A 30 -6.00 -7.54 17.45
C GLY A 30 -4.76 -6.72 17.03
N ASP A 31 -4.52 -6.56 15.73
CA ASP A 31 -3.46 -5.69 15.22
C ASP A 31 -3.90 -4.22 15.23
N THR A 32 -2.93 -3.31 15.37
CA THR A 32 -3.16 -1.86 15.25
C THR A 32 -3.05 -1.46 13.78
N VAL A 33 -4.06 -0.75 13.26
CA VAL A 33 -4.14 -0.37 11.85
C VAL A 33 -4.21 1.14 11.71
N ARG A 34 -3.39 1.69 10.81
CA ARG A 34 -3.48 3.10 10.40
C ARG A 34 -3.67 3.20 8.90
N LEU A 35 -4.65 3.99 8.46
CA LEU A 35 -4.82 4.38 7.07
C LEU A 35 -4.15 5.73 6.83
N PHE A 36 -3.31 5.81 5.79
CA PHE A 36 -2.63 7.01 5.36
C PHE A 36 -2.84 7.23 3.87
N LYS A 37 -2.96 8.49 3.46
CA LYS A 37 -3.08 8.89 2.06
C LYS A 37 -1.88 9.73 1.66
N GLY A 38 -1.18 9.30 0.62
CA GLY A 38 0.04 9.93 0.12
C GLY A 38 1.31 9.14 0.47
N MET A 39 2.45 9.83 0.47
CA MET A 39 3.75 9.26 0.83
C MET A 39 4.11 9.66 2.26
N LEU A 40 4.54 8.69 3.08
CA LEU A 40 4.98 8.97 4.44
C LEU A 40 6.42 9.48 4.44
N LYS A 41 6.83 10.13 5.52
CA LYS A 41 8.26 10.37 5.74
C LYS A 41 8.90 9.03 6.12
N ARG A 42 10.12 8.80 5.66
CA ARG A 42 10.86 7.54 5.87
C ARG A 42 10.90 7.09 7.33
N VAL A 43 11.16 8.02 8.25
CA VAL A 43 11.20 7.78 9.70
C VAL A 43 9.87 7.25 10.26
N ASP A 44 8.74 7.66 9.68
CA ASP A 44 7.42 7.21 10.13
C ASP A 44 7.11 5.80 9.60
N ALA A 45 7.59 5.45 8.40
CA ALA A 45 7.39 4.13 7.80
C ALA A 45 8.14 3.03 8.57
N GLU A 46 9.29 3.35 9.17
CA GLU A 46 10.08 2.41 9.96
C GLU A 46 9.38 1.91 11.23
N TYR A 47 8.36 2.62 11.72
CA TYR A 47 7.57 2.23 12.89
C TYR A 47 6.65 1.03 12.64
N TYR A 48 6.24 0.78 11.39
CA TYR A 48 5.22 -0.23 11.08
C TYR A 48 5.82 -1.57 10.69
N ASP A 49 5.28 -2.65 11.22
CA ASP A 49 5.72 -4.02 10.92
C ASP A 49 5.38 -4.44 9.49
N ARG A 50 4.28 -3.90 8.96
CA ARG A 50 3.78 -4.24 7.62
C ARG A 50 3.10 -3.05 6.94
N ILE A 51 3.37 -2.88 5.65
CA ILE A 51 2.83 -1.79 4.84
C ILE A 51 2.06 -2.38 3.65
N TYR A 52 0.75 -2.14 3.59
CA TYR A 52 -0.08 -2.50 2.46
C TYR A 52 -0.31 -1.29 1.58
N ILE A 53 0.00 -1.42 0.29
CA ILE A 53 -0.22 -0.35 -0.70
C ILE A 53 -1.30 -0.87 -1.65
N CYS A 54 -2.34 -0.09 -1.89
CA CYS A 54 -3.40 -0.50 -2.81
C CYS A 54 -3.75 0.62 -3.77
N THR A 55 -3.99 0.25 -5.01
CA THR A 55 -4.40 1.15 -6.08
C THR A 55 -5.76 0.71 -6.58
N LEU A 56 -6.70 1.64 -6.63
CA LEU A 56 -8.05 1.36 -7.09
C LEU A 56 -8.12 1.10 -8.61
N PHE A 57 -7.16 1.61 -9.40
CA PHE A 57 -7.19 1.55 -10.87
C PHE A 57 -5.80 1.37 -11.48
N SER A 58 -5.71 0.54 -12.52
CA SER A 58 -4.47 0.30 -13.28
C SER A 58 -3.89 1.55 -13.96
N PHE A 59 -4.69 2.61 -14.16
CA PHE A 59 -4.24 3.86 -14.79
C PHE A 59 -3.34 4.71 -13.87
N TYR A 60 -3.31 4.45 -12.56
CA TYR A 60 -2.42 5.15 -11.61
C TYR A 60 -1.13 4.37 -11.31
N HIS A 61 -0.69 3.55 -12.27
CA HIS A 61 0.48 2.69 -12.13
C HIS A 61 1.74 3.47 -11.75
N ASP A 62 2.05 4.58 -12.42
CA ASP A 62 3.30 5.32 -12.18
C ASP A 62 3.35 5.91 -10.77
N LYS A 63 2.21 6.40 -10.27
CA LYS A 63 2.09 6.88 -8.89
C LYS A 63 2.26 5.74 -7.89
N THR A 64 1.67 4.59 -8.19
CA THR A 64 1.78 3.40 -7.34
C THR A 64 3.21 2.90 -7.26
N VAL A 65 3.90 2.74 -8.39
CA VAL A 65 5.30 2.29 -8.42
C VAL A 65 6.18 3.26 -7.65
N LYS A 66 5.99 4.58 -7.82
CA LYS A 66 6.71 5.59 -7.02
C LYS A 66 6.47 5.41 -5.53
N THR A 67 5.23 5.19 -5.10
CA THR A 67 4.91 4.94 -3.69
C THR A 67 5.54 3.63 -3.20
N ILE A 68 5.48 2.54 -3.97
CA ILE A 68 6.09 1.26 -3.60
C ILE A 68 7.61 1.42 -3.43
N LEU A 69 8.28 2.03 -4.41
CA LEU A 69 9.73 2.25 -4.35
C LEU A 69 10.10 3.14 -3.16
N HIS A 70 9.32 4.19 -2.90
CA HIS A 70 9.53 5.08 -1.76
C HIS A 70 9.46 4.32 -0.42
N GLU A 71 8.42 3.51 -0.21
CA GLU A 71 8.25 2.73 1.02
C GLU A 71 9.22 1.53 1.10
N ALA A 72 9.60 0.93 -0.03
CA ALA A 72 10.52 -0.21 -0.08
C ALA A 72 11.94 0.16 0.33
N LEU A 73 12.37 1.39 0.02
CA LEU A 73 13.63 1.96 0.51
C LEU A 73 13.64 2.09 2.04
N ALA A 74 12.47 2.25 2.67
CA ALA A 74 12.34 2.31 4.13
C ALA A 74 12.29 0.90 4.74
N LYS A 75 11.50 -0.02 4.17
CA LYS A 75 11.42 -1.43 4.59
C LYS A 75 11.27 -2.38 3.39
N PRO A 76 12.32 -3.11 2.99
CA PRO A 76 12.27 -4.02 1.85
C PRO A 76 11.33 -5.23 2.01
N LEU A 77 10.97 -5.60 3.24
CA LEU A 77 10.48 -6.95 3.57
C LEU A 77 8.96 -7.11 3.73
N ALA A 78 8.15 -6.05 3.68
CA ALA A 78 6.74 -6.15 4.07
C ALA A 78 5.76 -5.31 3.25
N ILE A 79 6.01 -5.15 1.95
CA ILE A 79 5.12 -4.41 1.03
C ILE A 79 4.31 -5.38 0.19
N SER A 80 2.99 -5.27 0.28
CA SER A 80 2.06 -6.00 -0.60
C SER A 80 1.23 -5.00 -1.39
N ALA A 81 1.39 -5.01 -2.71
CA ALA A 81 0.68 -4.15 -3.64
C ALA A 81 -0.52 -4.89 -4.23
N TYR A 82 -1.72 -4.33 -4.11
CA TYR A 82 -2.94 -4.89 -4.70
C TYR A 82 -3.57 -3.87 -5.66
N GLY A 83 -3.83 -4.24 -6.92
CA GLY A 83 -4.52 -3.35 -7.86
C GLY A 83 -4.83 -3.94 -9.24
N GLY A 84 -6.09 -3.77 -9.70
CA GLY A 84 -6.53 -3.90 -11.09
C GLY A 84 -6.49 -5.30 -11.76
N HIS A 85 -7.45 -5.58 -12.65
CA HIS A 85 -7.81 -6.87 -13.28
C HIS A 85 -6.70 -7.65 -14.03
N ARG A 86 -5.42 -7.22 -14.01
CA ARG A 86 -4.31 -7.90 -14.70
C ARG A 86 -3.16 -8.20 -13.74
N GLU A 87 -3.20 -9.38 -13.11
CA GLU A 87 -2.11 -9.91 -12.28
C GLU A 87 -0.76 -10.01 -13.02
N GLY A 88 -0.77 -10.26 -14.34
CA GLY A 88 0.45 -10.40 -15.15
C GLY A 88 1.24 -9.11 -15.35
N PHE A 89 0.60 -7.94 -15.26
CA PHE A 89 1.25 -6.64 -15.50
C PHE A 89 2.23 -6.25 -14.38
N TRP A 90 2.02 -6.77 -13.16
CA TRP A 90 2.82 -6.42 -11.98
C TRP A 90 4.20 -7.08 -11.98
N LYS A 91 4.35 -8.28 -12.57
CA LYS A 91 5.61 -9.02 -12.59
C LYS A 91 6.65 -8.43 -13.56
N GLU A 92 6.20 -7.72 -14.60
CA GLU A 92 7.07 -7.21 -15.66
C GLU A 92 7.74 -5.87 -15.31
N LYS A 93 7.17 -5.10 -14.37
CA LYS A 93 7.60 -3.73 -14.05
C LYS A 93 8.16 -3.53 -12.65
N MET A 94 8.19 -4.56 -11.82
CA MET A 94 8.90 -4.51 -10.54
C MET A 94 10.37 -4.91 -10.77
N PRO A 95 11.34 -4.04 -10.46
CA PRO A 95 12.73 -4.49 -10.41
C PRO A 95 12.82 -5.52 -9.28
N VAL A 96 13.14 -6.76 -9.65
CA VAL A 96 13.55 -7.83 -8.72
C VAL A 96 14.81 -7.44 -7.98
#